data_AF-A0A8C6ZZQ3-F1
#
_entry.id   AF-A0A8C6ZZQ3-F1
#
_cell.length_a   1.000
_cell.length_b   1.000
_cell.length_c   1.000
_cell.angle_alpha   90.00
_cell.angle_beta   90.00
_cell.angle_gamma   90.00
#
_symmetry.space_group_name_H-M   'P 1'
#
loop_
_entity.id
_entity.type
_entity.pdbx_description
1 polymer ?
#
loop_
_entity_poly.entity_id
_entity_poly.type
_entity_poly.pdbx_seq_one_letter_code
_entity_poly.pdbx_strand_id
1 'polypeptide(L)'
;MERAIAAGELVLIENLEEFVDPVLGPLLGRETIKKGRYIKIGDKECDFNPAFRLILHTKLANPHFQPEMQAQCTLINFTVTRDGLEDQLLAAVVNLERPDLEQLKVGTWEFLNI
;
A
#
# COMPACT_ATOMS: atom_id res chain seq x y z
N MET A 1 9.78 10.51 -11.21
CA MET A 1 10.11 9.08 -10.98
C MET A 1 11.62 8.88 -10.85
N GLU A 2 12.39 9.14 -11.92
CA GLU A 2 13.85 8.91 -11.99
C GLU A 2 14.61 9.50 -10.78
N ARG A 3 14.37 10.79 -10.46
CA ARG A 3 14.98 11.46 -9.30
C ARG A 3 14.64 10.78 -7.96
N ALA A 4 13.38 10.38 -7.78
CA ALA A 4 12.91 9.74 -6.55
C ALA A 4 13.56 8.35 -6.38
N ILE A 5 13.74 7.62 -7.48
CA ILE A 5 14.44 6.33 -7.48
C ILE A 5 15.91 6.51 -7.04
N ALA A 6 16.61 7.50 -7.59
CA ALA A 6 17.99 7.78 -7.20
C ALA A 6 18.10 8.32 -5.76
N ALA A 7 17.13 9.11 -5.31
CA ALA A 7 17.08 9.68 -3.96
C ALA A 7 16.65 8.67 -2.88
N GLY A 8 16.06 7.52 -3.27
CA GLY A 8 15.52 6.55 -2.31
C GLY A 8 14.20 7.01 -1.66
N GLU A 9 13.44 7.85 -2.36
CA GLU A 9 12.17 8.38 -1.86
C GLU A 9 11.04 7.35 -1.95
N LEU A 10 9.98 7.57 -1.17
CA LEU A 10 8.72 6.87 -1.33
C LEU A 10 7.91 7.54 -2.43
N VAL A 11 7.47 6.77 -3.42
CA VAL A 11 6.53 7.23 -4.46
C VAL A 11 5.22 6.47 -4.32
N LEU A 12 4.12 7.23 -4.25
CA LEU A 12 2.75 6.73 -4.33
C LEU A 12 2.18 7.07 -5.71
N ILE A 13 1.69 6.06 -6.42
CA ILE A 13 0.89 6.23 -7.63
C ILE A 13 -0.56 5.99 -7.26
N GLU A 14 -1.39 7.04 -7.38
CA GLU A 14 -2.81 6.98 -7.08
C GLU A 14 -3.66 6.78 -8.33
N ASN A 15 -4.88 6.29 -8.12
CA ASN A 15 -5.89 6.08 -9.17
C ASN A 15 -5.38 5.15 -10.28
N LEU A 16 -4.68 4.09 -9.89
CA LEU A 16 -4.24 3.06 -10.82
C LEU A 16 -5.46 2.37 -11.47
N GLU A 17 -5.46 2.31 -12.79
CA GLU A 17 -6.43 1.54 -13.57
C GLU A 17 -5.99 0.07 -13.67
N GLU A 18 -6.79 -0.79 -14.30
CA GLU A 18 -6.45 -2.21 -14.49
C GLU A 18 -5.23 -2.40 -15.40
N PHE A 19 -5.02 -1.47 -16.34
CA PHE A 19 -3.84 -1.44 -17.20
C PHE A 19 -2.74 -0.58 -16.59
N VAL A 20 -1.67 -1.22 -16.17
CA VAL A 20 -0.46 -0.55 -15.66
C VAL A 20 0.55 -0.45 -16.80
N ASP A 21 1.17 0.72 -16.94
CA ASP A 21 2.18 0.95 -17.95
C ASP A 21 3.36 -0.03 -17.78
N PRO A 22 3.71 -0.84 -18.81
CA PRO A 22 4.83 -1.78 -18.78
C PRO A 22 6.18 -1.14 -18.42
N VAL A 23 6.34 0.18 -18.55
CA VAL A 23 7.56 0.88 -18.12
C VAL A 23 7.84 0.73 -16.61
N LEU A 24 6.81 0.41 -15.81
CA LEU A 24 6.95 0.14 -14.39
C LEU A 24 7.39 -1.30 -14.10
N GLY A 25 7.30 -2.22 -15.08
CA GLY A 25 7.65 -3.63 -14.93
C GLY A 25 8.98 -3.88 -14.21
N PRO A 26 10.08 -3.21 -14.61
CA PRO A 26 11.37 -3.36 -13.93
C PRO A 26 11.34 -2.96 -12.45
N LEU A 27 10.54 -1.96 -12.05
CA LEU A 27 10.40 -1.57 -10.65
C LEU A 27 9.63 -2.61 -9.84
N LEU A 28 8.59 -3.17 -10.43
CA LEU A 28 7.71 -4.13 -9.78
C LEU A 28 8.42 -5.48 -9.62
N GLY A 29 9.13 -5.93 -10.66
CA GLY A 29 9.97 -7.12 -10.63
C GLY A 29 11.31 -6.94 -9.91
N ARG A 30 11.67 -5.72 -9.48
CA ARG A 30 12.99 -5.36 -8.93
C ARG A 30 14.15 -5.79 -9.84
N GLU A 31 13.98 -5.59 -11.14
CA GLU A 31 14.91 -5.96 -12.19
C GLU A 31 16.09 -4.98 -12.27
N THR A 32 16.95 -5.04 -11.27
CA THR A 32 18.14 -4.20 -11.21
C THR A 32 19.28 -4.77 -12.06
N ILE A 33 20.08 -3.87 -12.63
CA ILE A 33 21.23 -4.17 -13.48
C ILE A 33 22.53 -3.64 -12.83
N LYS A 34 23.69 -4.02 -13.40
CA LYS A 34 25.03 -3.57 -12.95
C LYS A 34 25.22 -3.73 -11.44
N LYS A 35 24.96 -4.95 -10.94
CA LYS A 35 25.08 -5.33 -9.52
C LYS A 35 24.15 -4.54 -8.58
N GLY A 36 22.91 -4.26 -9.02
CA GLY A 36 21.92 -3.60 -8.17
C GLY A 36 22.00 -2.08 -8.14
N ARG A 37 22.88 -1.47 -8.93
CA ARG A 37 23.11 -0.02 -8.91
C ARG A 37 22.20 0.77 -9.85
N TYR A 38 21.65 0.11 -10.86
CA TYR A 38 20.83 0.78 -11.87
C TYR A 38 19.56 -0.01 -12.13
N ILE A 39 18.53 0.68 -12.61
CA ILE A 39 17.27 0.10 -13.06
C ILE A 39 16.84 0.78 -14.35
N LYS A 40 16.21 0.02 -15.26
CA LYS A 40 15.74 0.56 -16.53
C LYS A 40 14.28 1.01 -16.40
N ILE A 41 13.99 2.25 -16.78
CA ILE A 41 12.63 2.80 -16.82
C ILE A 41 12.38 3.34 -18.22
N GLY A 42 11.47 2.70 -18.95
CA GLY A 42 11.32 2.94 -20.39
C GLY A 42 12.65 2.73 -21.11
N ASP A 43 13.16 3.77 -21.78
CA ASP A 43 14.43 3.72 -22.52
C ASP A 43 15.65 4.23 -21.73
N LYS A 44 15.48 4.61 -20.45
CA LYS A 44 16.55 5.21 -19.65
C LYS A 44 17.06 4.28 -18.57
N GLU A 45 18.37 4.31 -18.37
CA GLU A 45 19.01 3.74 -17.17
C GLU A 45 19.05 4.80 -16.07
N CYS A 46 18.56 4.46 -14.87
CA CYS A 46 18.54 5.34 -13.70
C CYS A 46 19.31 4.70 -12.54
N ASP A 47 20.02 5.49 -11.74
CA ASP A 47 20.62 5.02 -10.49
C ASP A 47 19.52 4.53 -9.54
N PHE A 48 19.69 3.31 -9.03
CA PHE A 48 18.74 2.65 -8.13
C PHE A 48 19.23 2.75 -6.69
N ASN A 49 18.42 3.39 -5.84
CA ASN A 49 18.65 3.42 -4.41
C ASN A 49 17.85 2.30 -3.71
N PRO A 50 18.50 1.41 -2.93
CA PRO A 50 17.81 0.34 -2.20
C PRO A 50 16.74 0.83 -1.20
N ALA A 51 16.79 2.08 -0.77
CA ALA A 51 15.79 2.68 0.12
C ALA A 51 14.50 3.10 -0.59
N PHE A 52 14.50 3.15 -1.93
CA PHE A 52 13.33 3.50 -2.72
C PHE A 52 12.16 2.58 -2.45
N ARG A 53 10.96 3.16 -2.33
CA ARG A 53 9.71 2.41 -2.17
C ARG A 53 8.67 2.89 -3.16
N LEU A 54 7.96 1.96 -3.79
CA LEU A 54 6.83 2.23 -4.67
C LEU A 54 5.57 1.66 -4.06
N ILE A 55 4.54 2.49 -3.89
CA ILE A 55 3.20 2.08 -3.51
C ILE A 55 2.27 2.38 -4.68
N LEU A 56 1.49 1.39 -5.06
CA LEU A 56 0.44 1.53 -6.07
C LEU A 56 -0.91 1.49 -5.35
N HIS A 57 -1.77 2.46 -5.63
CA HIS A 57 -3.09 2.58 -5.02
C HIS A 57 -4.18 2.69 -6.09
N THR A 58 -5.24 1.91 -5.93
CA THR A 58 -6.44 1.95 -6.78
C THR A 58 -7.70 2.05 -5.92
N LYS A 59 -8.72 2.71 -6.47
CA LYS A 59 -10.07 2.80 -5.88
C LYS A 59 -11.04 1.80 -6.50
N LEU A 60 -10.58 0.98 -7.45
CA LEU A 60 -11.41 -0.04 -8.07
C LEU A 60 -11.77 -1.11 -7.04
N ALA A 61 -13.05 -1.45 -6.94
CA ALA A 61 -13.54 -2.42 -5.95
C ALA A 61 -13.11 -3.87 -6.25
N ASN A 62 -12.91 -4.21 -7.53
CA ASN A 62 -12.47 -5.53 -7.97
C ASN A 62 -11.56 -5.43 -9.20
N PRO A 63 -10.32 -4.91 -9.04
CA PRO A 63 -9.42 -4.72 -10.17
C PRO A 63 -8.87 -6.07 -10.65
N HIS A 64 -9.03 -6.36 -11.94
CA HIS A 64 -8.41 -7.52 -12.58
C HIS A 64 -7.02 -7.18 -13.10
N PHE A 65 -6.03 -7.17 -12.19
CA PHE A 65 -4.63 -7.04 -12.59
C PHE A 65 -4.12 -8.28 -13.30
N GLN A 66 -3.20 -8.09 -14.25
CA GLN A 66 -2.52 -9.18 -14.95
C GLN A 66 -1.78 -10.09 -13.95
N PRO A 67 -1.70 -11.42 -14.18
CA PRO A 67 -1.06 -12.36 -13.26
C PRO A 67 0.39 -11.99 -12.91
N GLU A 68 1.14 -11.42 -13.85
CA GLU A 68 2.52 -10.98 -13.67
C GLU A 68 2.61 -9.89 -12.57
N MET A 69 1.69 -8.92 -12.60
CA MET A 69 1.59 -7.87 -11.59
C MET A 69 1.25 -8.45 -10.21
N GLN A 70 0.30 -9.39 -10.17
CA GLN A 70 -0.12 -10.05 -8.93
C GLN A 70 1.00 -10.90 -8.32
N ALA A 71 1.87 -11.47 -9.14
CA ALA A 71 3.03 -12.24 -8.67
C ALA A 71 4.17 -11.34 -8.15
N GLN A 72 4.33 -10.14 -8.73
CA GLN A 72 5.40 -9.21 -8.39
C GLN A 72 5.06 -8.27 -7.23
N CYS A 73 3.76 -8.00 -7.01
CA CYS A 73 3.28 -7.07 -6.00
C CYS A 73 2.48 -7.77 -4.90
N THR A 74 2.61 -7.29 -3.67
CA THR A 74 1.70 -7.70 -2.60
C THR A 74 0.42 -6.87 -2.68
N LEU A 75 -0.70 -7.52 -2.99
CA LEU A 75 -2.01 -6.89 -2.96
C LEU A 75 -2.51 -6.76 -1.51
N ILE A 76 -2.83 -5.53 -1.10
CA ILE A 76 -3.43 -5.25 0.21
C ILE A 76 -4.87 -4.80 -0.04
N ASN A 77 -5.84 -5.54 0.50
CA ASN A 77 -7.26 -5.21 0.37
C ASN A 77 -7.71 -4.29 1.52
N PHE A 78 -8.06 -3.05 1.19
CA PHE A 78 -8.62 -2.07 2.13
C PHE A 78 -10.15 -1.92 2.03
N THR A 79 -10.82 -2.82 1.31
CA THR A 79 -12.28 -2.79 1.18
C THR A 79 -12.92 -3.03 2.54
N VAL A 80 -13.69 -2.04 3.00
CA VAL A 80 -14.47 -2.18 4.23
C VAL A 80 -15.58 -3.20 3.98
N THR A 81 -15.60 -4.27 4.78
CA THR A 81 -16.69 -5.25 4.76
C THR A 81 -17.90 -4.67 5.51
N ARG A 82 -19.12 -5.14 5.19
CA ARG A 82 -20.34 -4.67 5.88
C ARG A 82 -20.22 -4.82 7.39
N ASP A 83 -19.73 -5.97 7.84
CA ASP A 83 -19.53 -6.27 9.26
C ASP A 83 -18.48 -5.34 9.88
N GLY A 84 -17.36 -5.09 9.16
CA GLY A 84 -16.33 -4.16 9.62
C GLY A 84 -16.82 -2.71 9.69
N LEU A 85 -17.70 -2.30 8.77
CA LEU A 85 -18.34 -0.98 8.83
C LEU A 85 -19.32 -0.89 9.99
N GLU A 86 -20.10 -1.95 10.22
CA GLU A 86 -21.04 -2.02 11.34
C GLU A 86 -20.30 -1.89 12.68
N ASP A 87 -19.20 -2.61 12.86
CA ASP A 87 -18.35 -2.50 14.05
C ASP A 87 -17.74 -1.10 14.20
N GLN A 88 -17.27 -0.49 13.10
CA GLN A 88 -16.72 0.87 13.13
C GLN A 88 -17.78 1.92 13.52
N LEU A 89 -18.98 1.81 12.96
CA LEU A 89 -20.09 2.70 13.28
C LEU A 89 -20.59 2.48 14.72
N LEU A 90 -20.69 1.23 15.15
CA LEU A 90 -21.06 0.89 16.53
C LEU A 90 -20.05 1.47 17.52
N ALA A 91 -18.75 1.34 17.24
CA ALA A 91 -17.71 1.94 18.06
C ALA A 91 -17.86 3.47 18.13
N ALA A 92 -18.11 4.14 17.01
CA ALA A 92 -18.31 5.59 16.97
C ALA A 92 -19.56 6.05 17.75
N VAL A 93 -20.68 5.31 17.66
CA VAL A 93 -21.91 5.62 18.41
C VAL A 93 -21.72 5.38 19.90
N VAL A 94 -21.08 4.28 20.31
CA VAL A 94 -20.81 3.98 21.72
C VAL A 94 -19.90 5.04 22.34
N ASN A 95 -18.87 5.49 21.61
CA ASN A 95 -18.00 6.58 22.05
C ASN A 95 -18.81 7.87 22.35
N LEU A 96 -19.74 8.22 21.47
CA LEU A 96 -20.57 9.41 21.62
C LEU A 96 -21.62 9.30 22.74
N GLU A 97 -22.32 8.16 22.85
CA GLU A 97 -23.46 7.99 23.77
C GLU A 97 -23.06 7.47 25.16
N ARG A 98 -21.96 6.72 25.25
CA ARG A 98 -21.45 6.04 26.45
C ARG A 98 -19.92 6.07 26.52
N PRO A 99 -19.32 7.27 26.69
CA PRO A 99 -17.86 7.39 26.81
C PRO A 99 -17.29 6.66 28.03
N ASP A 100 -18.11 6.40 29.05
CA ASP A 100 -17.80 5.59 30.23
C ASP A 100 -17.52 4.12 29.90
N LEU A 101 -18.27 3.53 28.96
CA LEU A 101 -18.05 2.15 28.51
C LEU A 101 -16.78 2.01 27.67
N GLU A 102 -16.43 3.04 26.90
CA GLU A 102 -15.21 3.05 26.11
C GLU A 102 -13.96 3.20 26.98
N GLN A 103 -14.01 4.05 28.02
CA GLN A 103 -12.93 4.15 29.01
C GLN A 103 -12.70 2.82 29.74
N LEU A 104 -13.77 2.07 30.05
CA LEU A 104 -13.65 0.74 30.66
C LEU A 104 -13.03 -0.28 29.70
N LYS A 105 -13.40 -0.24 28.41
CA LYS A 105 -12.79 -1.09 27.36
C LYS A 105 -11.30 -0.78 27.24
N VAL A 106 -10.93 0.48 27.02
CA VAL A 106 -9.52 0.90 26.82
C VAL A 106 -8.67 0.51 28.03
N GLY A 107 -9.14 0.80 29.25
CA GLY A 107 -8.43 0.41 30.47
C GLY A 107 -8.25 -1.11 30.58
N THR A 108 -9.28 -1.90 30.26
CA THR A 108 -9.20 -3.37 30.31
C THR A 108 -8.23 -3.96 29.28
N TRP A 109 -8.15 -3.38 28.08
CA TRP A 109 -7.18 -3.81 27.06
C TRP A 109 -5.74 -3.46 27.42
N GLU A 110 -5.48 -2.34 28.10
CA GLU A 110 -4.16 -2.02 28.67
C GLU A 110 -3.74 -3.03 29.76
N PHE A 111 -4.67 -3.50 30.59
CA PHE A 111 -4.38 -4.51 31.61
C PHE A 111 -4.14 -5.92 31.05
N LEU A 112 -4.68 -6.24 29.88
CA LEU A 112 -4.56 -7.57 29.26
C LEU A 112 -3.35 -7.73 28.34
N ASN A 113 -2.57 -6.67 28.11
CA ASN A 113 -1.39 -6.69 27.23
C ASN A 113 -0.05 -6.67 28.00
N ILE A 114 0.02 -7.41 29.11
CA ILE A 114 1.26 -7.75 29.84
C ILE A 114 1.62 -9.21 29.58
#